data_AF-A0A7W9WB13-F1
#
_entry.id   AF-A0A7W9WB13-F1
#
_cell.length_a   1.000
_cell.length_b   1.000
_cell.length_c   1.000
_cell.angle_alpha   90.00
_cell.angle_beta   90.00
_cell.angle_gamma   90.00
#
_symmetry.space_group_name_H-M   'P 1'
#
loop_
_entity.id
_entity.type
_entity.pdbx_description
1 polymer ?
#
loop_
_entity_poly.entity_id
_entity_poly.type
_entity_poly.pdbx_seq_one_letter_code
_entity_poly.pdbx_strand_id
1 'polypeptide(L)'
;MRNYLLLRARLLVRLLRELGWWRLLLLGGLLGLATARALVVAAGSAKAAWLVPVVVAGLLWSLHRQRPDFLFLQLTAPGFRPWLAAEYALLSLPAAGVLVGCGRPGAALLTLVLAAGVALAPPATARAGRRHRQSMFRSVAFEWVGASRRRGAGLLWLGLLGAAAATRHTATGPALAVVGWLLVLLEVYGPVEPWAWLLPALTSPGRWLRGRVGWGLLYFGLTVAPLAAVLAQGPAGAGGTAALLLWCAVVLTMVVLAKYAFYPHATLARLTQAGAVVVGFSILGSNPAFGALLAACFLGLGLKSHRRLAYYQHA
;
A
#
# COMPACT_ATOMS: atom_id res chain seq x y z
N MET A 1 3.31 10.39 -30.58
CA MET A 1 2.06 10.00 -29.86
C MET A 1 1.76 8.51 -29.96
N ARG A 2 1.55 7.96 -31.17
CA ARG A 2 1.42 6.50 -31.40
C ARG A 2 2.53 5.70 -30.70
N ASN A 3 3.77 6.19 -30.80
CA ASN A 3 4.94 5.53 -30.21
C ASN A 3 4.91 5.48 -28.66
N TYR A 4 4.35 6.49 -27.99
CA TYR A 4 4.22 6.51 -26.53
C TYR A 4 3.18 5.48 -26.06
N LEU A 5 2.00 5.45 -26.68
CA LEU A 5 0.95 4.48 -26.37
C LEU A 5 1.38 3.05 -26.71
N LEU A 6 2.07 2.85 -27.83
CA LEU A 6 2.66 1.55 -28.19
C LEU A 6 3.71 1.10 -27.18
N LEU A 7 4.57 2.00 -26.71
CA LEU A 7 5.56 1.67 -25.69
C LEU A 7 4.89 1.33 -24.35
N ARG A 8 3.87 2.08 -23.94
CA ARG A 8 3.05 1.78 -22.76
C ARG A 8 2.34 0.44 -22.87
N ALA A 9 1.74 0.14 -24.02
CA ALA A 9 1.08 -1.14 -24.28
C ALA A 9 2.09 -2.30 -24.26
N ARG A 10 3.27 -2.15 -24.89
CA ARG A 10 4.33 -3.17 -24.87
C ARG A 10 4.85 -3.42 -23.46
N LEU A 11 5.06 -2.36 -22.68
CA LEU A 11 5.45 -2.49 -21.27
C LEU A 11 4.37 -3.21 -20.46
N LEU A 12 3.11 -2.85 -20.65
CA LEU A 12 1.98 -3.50 -19.97
C LEU A 12 1.90 -4.98 -20.34
N VAL A 13 1.97 -5.33 -21.63
CA VAL A 13 1.99 -6.73 -22.09
C VAL A 13 3.18 -7.50 -21.51
N ARG A 14 4.36 -6.90 -21.47
CA ARG A 14 5.54 -7.50 -20.86
C ARG A 14 5.32 -7.75 -19.36
N LEU A 15 4.80 -6.77 -18.63
CA LEU A 15 4.49 -6.90 -17.20
C LEU A 15 3.43 -7.98 -16.93
N LEU A 16 2.38 -8.07 -17.76
CA LEU A 16 1.36 -9.11 -17.67
C LEU A 16 1.96 -10.50 -17.90
N ARG A 17 2.85 -10.65 -18.89
CA ARG A 17 3.56 -11.91 -19.17
C ARG A 17 4.52 -12.30 -18.04
N GLU A 18 5.27 -11.35 -17.51
CA GLU A 18 6.19 -11.56 -16.37
C GLU A 18 5.43 -11.98 -15.09
N LEU A 19 4.17 -11.58 -14.94
CA LEU A 19 3.35 -11.99 -13.81
C LEU A 19 2.95 -13.47 -13.86
N GLY A 20 2.76 -14.00 -15.06
CA GLY A 20 2.18 -15.31 -15.31
C GLY A 20 0.65 -15.30 -15.21
N TRP A 21 -0.01 -15.92 -16.19
CA TRP A 21 -1.47 -15.95 -16.35
C TRP A 21 -2.22 -16.43 -15.10
N TRP A 22 -1.74 -17.49 -14.45
CA TRP A 22 -2.40 -18.03 -13.26
C TRP A 22 -2.38 -17.07 -12.06
N ARG A 23 -1.28 -16.36 -11.85
CA ARG A 23 -1.19 -15.37 -10.76
C ARG A 23 -2.06 -14.16 -11.05
N LEU A 24 -2.11 -13.74 -12.31
CA LEU A 24 -2.97 -12.64 -12.73
C LEU A 24 -4.44 -12.99 -12.52
N LEU A 25 -4.86 -14.20 -12.89
CA LEU A 25 -6.23 -14.66 -12.74
C LEU A 25 -6.60 -14.77 -11.25
N LEU A 26 -5.77 -15.42 -10.44
CA LEU A 26 -6.03 -15.60 -9.01
C LEU A 26 -5.90 -14.30 -8.20
N LEU A 27 -4.73 -13.67 -8.21
CA LEU A 27 -4.49 -12.46 -7.40
C LEU A 27 -5.20 -11.24 -7.98
N GLY A 28 -5.18 -11.08 -9.31
CA GLY A 28 -5.88 -9.99 -9.97
C GLY A 28 -7.41 -10.16 -9.88
N GLY A 29 -7.92 -11.39 -10.01
CA GLY A 29 -9.34 -11.67 -9.81
C GLY A 29 -9.79 -11.40 -8.38
N LEU A 30 -9.08 -11.92 -7.37
CA LEU A 30 -9.39 -11.64 -5.96
C LEU A 30 -9.32 -10.14 -5.64
N LEU A 31 -8.27 -9.46 -6.10
CA LEU A 31 -8.10 -8.02 -5.89
C LEU A 31 -9.19 -7.21 -6.62
N GLY A 32 -9.55 -7.60 -7.84
CA GLY A 32 -10.62 -6.98 -8.62
C GLY A 32 -11.99 -7.16 -7.95
N LEU A 33 -12.32 -8.37 -7.50
CA LEU A 33 -13.58 -8.65 -6.81
C LEU A 33 -13.68 -7.92 -5.46
N ALA A 34 -12.60 -7.91 -4.68
CA ALA A 34 -12.57 -7.21 -3.41
C ALA A 34 -12.70 -5.70 -3.58
N THR A 35 -12.01 -5.12 -4.56
CA THR A 35 -12.11 -3.68 -4.86
C THR A 35 -13.49 -3.32 -5.41
N ALA A 36 -14.06 -4.14 -6.32
CA ALA A 36 -15.41 -3.94 -6.82
C ALA A 36 -16.45 -3.99 -5.69
N ARG A 37 -16.37 -5.00 -4.80
CA ARG A 37 -17.28 -5.10 -3.63
C ARG A 37 -17.14 -3.90 -2.71
N ALA A 38 -15.91 -3.48 -2.38
CA ALA A 38 -15.67 -2.31 -1.54
C ALA A 38 -16.23 -1.03 -2.16
N LEU A 39 -16.06 -0.85 -3.49
CA LEU A 39 -16.62 0.29 -4.23
C LEU A 39 -18.15 0.28 -4.22
N VAL A 40 -18.79 -0.86 -4.47
CA VAL A 40 -20.26 -0.97 -4.45
C VAL A 40 -20.81 -0.68 -3.06
N VAL A 41 -20.20 -1.23 -2.00
CA VAL A 41 -20.60 -0.96 -0.61
C VAL A 41 -20.43 0.52 -0.26
N ALA A 42 -19.32 1.13 -0.65
CA ALA A 42 -19.08 2.56 -0.42
C ALA A 42 -20.06 3.43 -1.20
N ALA A 43 -20.35 3.10 -2.47
CA ALA A 43 -21.28 3.83 -3.31
C ALA A 43 -22.74 3.75 -2.82
N GLY A 44 -23.12 2.65 -2.16
CA GLY A 44 -24.44 2.48 -1.56
C GLY A 44 -24.71 3.41 -0.37
N SER A 45 -23.67 3.88 0.33
CA SER A 45 -23.81 4.78 1.49
C SER A 45 -23.65 6.24 1.10
N ALA A 46 -24.59 7.10 1.51
CA ALA A 46 -24.58 8.53 1.16
C ALA A 46 -23.33 9.27 1.63
N LYS A 47 -22.79 8.89 2.79
CA LYS A 47 -21.57 9.49 3.33
C LYS A 47 -20.30 8.85 2.75
N ALA A 48 -20.31 7.53 2.56
CA ALA A 48 -19.12 6.82 2.07
C ALA A 48 -18.86 7.04 0.57
N ALA A 49 -19.90 7.33 -0.23
CA ALA A 49 -19.75 7.64 -1.65
C ALA A 49 -18.82 8.84 -1.90
N TRP A 50 -18.80 9.82 -0.98
CA TRP A 50 -17.91 10.99 -1.06
C TRP A 50 -16.46 10.71 -0.65
N LEU A 51 -16.19 9.57 -0.01
CA LEU A 51 -14.82 9.13 0.27
C LEU A 51 -14.15 8.51 -0.95
N VAL A 52 -14.93 7.90 -1.86
CA VAL A 52 -14.39 7.24 -3.07
C VAL A 52 -13.52 8.17 -3.91
N PRO A 53 -13.94 9.41 -4.26
CA PRO A 53 -13.11 10.33 -5.02
C PRO A 53 -11.78 10.64 -4.34
N VAL A 54 -11.80 10.83 -3.01
CA VAL A 54 -10.61 11.17 -2.22
C VAL A 54 -9.62 9.99 -2.20
N VAL A 55 -10.13 8.78 -2.03
CA VAL A 55 -9.32 7.55 -2.05
C VAL A 55 -8.71 7.33 -3.43
N VAL A 56 -9.50 7.43 -4.50
CA VAL A 56 -9.03 7.27 -5.89
C VAL A 56 -7.97 8.31 -6.23
N ALA A 57 -8.22 9.58 -5.91
CA ALA A 57 -7.26 10.66 -6.12
C ALA A 57 -5.97 10.46 -5.30
N GLY A 58 -6.08 9.99 -4.05
CA GLY A 58 -4.93 9.67 -3.21
C GLY A 58 -4.07 8.54 -3.78
N LEU A 59 -4.70 7.48 -4.30
CA LEU A 59 -4.00 6.38 -4.97
C LEU A 59 -3.29 6.86 -6.24
N LEU A 60 -3.99 7.62 -7.08
CA LEU A 60 -3.42 8.20 -8.29
C LEU A 60 -2.28 9.17 -7.97
N TRP A 61 -2.41 9.95 -6.90
CA TRP A 61 -1.36 10.84 -6.43
C TRP A 61 -0.11 10.08 -5.97
N SER A 62 -0.29 8.99 -5.22
CA SER A 62 0.84 8.12 -4.83
C SER A 62 1.53 7.53 -6.07
N LEU A 63 0.74 7.02 -7.03
CA LEU A 63 1.26 6.50 -8.31
C LEU A 63 2.00 7.58 -9.12
N HIS A 64 1.43 8.78 -9.22
CA HIS A 64 2.02 9.91 -9.93
C HIS A 64 3.36 10.31 -9.31
N ARG A 65 3.44 10.39 -7.98
CA ARG A 65 4.67 10.76 -7.28
C ARG A 65 5.78 9.73 -7.41
N GLN A 66 5.44 8.46 -7.55
CA GLN A 66 6.41 7.35 -7.69
C GLN A 66 6.74 7.03 -9.15
N ARG A 67 6.24 7.81 -10.11
CA ARG A 67 6.36 7.51 -11.54
C ARG A 67 7.83 7.63 -12.02
N PRO A 68 8.47 6.53 -12.47
CA PRO A 68 9.89 6.54 -12.81
C PRO A 68 10.20 7.25 -14.13
N ASP A 69 9.23 7.32 -15.04
CA ASP A 69 9.39 7.91 -16.38
C ASP A 69 9.07 9.41 -16.43
N PHE A 70 8.76 10.06 -15.30
CA PHE A 70 8.37 11.46 -15.29
C PHE A 70 9.47 12.38 -15.86
N LEU A 71 10.73 12.17 -15.47
CA LEU A 71 11.86 12.95 -15.99
C LEU A 71 12.05 12.74 -17.50
N PHE A 72 11.87 11.51 -17.96
CA PHE A 72 11.91 11.20 -19.39
C PHE A 72 10.82 11.94 -20.16
N LEU A 73 9.58 11.94 -19.65
CA LEU A 73 8.46 12.68 -20.25
C LEU A 73 8.72 14.19 -20.28
N GLN A 74 9.30 14.74 -19.21
CA GLN A 74 9.63 16.15 -19.12
C GLN A 74 10.68 16.58 -20.16
N LEU A 75 11.65 15.70 -20.47
CA LEU A 75 12.70 15.97 -21.45
C LEU A 75 12.27 15.70 -22.89
N THR A 76 11.43 14.70 -23.12
CA THR A 76 11.11 14.20 -24.48
C THR A 76 9.79 14.71 -25.05
N ALA A 77 8.87 15.21 -24.21
CA ALA A 77 7.54 15.62 -24.64
C ALA A 77 7.08 16.90 -23.92
N PRO A 78 7.41 18.11 -24.42
CA PRO A 78 6.83 19.34 -23.91
C PRO A 78 5.30 19.28 -24.05
N GLY A 79 4.57 19.49 -22.94
CA GLY A 79 3.10 19.38 -22.92
C GLY A 79 2.53 18.00 -22.61
N PHE A 80 3.27 17.08 -21.97
CA PHE A 80 2.76 15.76 -21.58
C PHE A 80 1.66 15.77 -20.50
N ARG A 81 1.46 16.88 -19.76
CA ARG A 81 0.51 16.99 -18.63
C ARG A 81 -0.97 16.71 -18.98
N PRO A 82 -1.58 17.31 -20.02
CA PRO A 82 -2.95 16.97 -20.42
C PRO A 82 -3.12 15.48 -20.75
N TRP A 83 -2.09 14.85 -21.31
CA TRP A 83 -2.10 13.40 -21.58
C TRP A 83 -2.10 12.57 -20.31
N LEU A 84 -1.37 13.01 -19.28
CA LEU A 84 -1.44 12.38 -17.96
C LEU A 84 -2.80 12.56 -17.31
N ALA A 85 -3.41 13.74 -17.45
CA ALA A 85 -4.76 14.00 -16.93
C ALA A 85 -5.77 13.04 -17.55
N ALA A 86 -5.71 12.84 -18.88
CA ALA A 86 -6.54 11.87 -19.59
C ALA A 86 -6.25 10.43 -19.15
N GLU A 87 -4.98 10.04 -19.00
CA GLU A 87 -4.59 8.71 -18.50
C GLU A 87 -5.20 8.44 -17.11
N TYR A 88 -5.13 9.41 -16.20
CA TYR A 88 -5.68 9.26 -14.85
C TYR A 88 -7.22 9.28 -14.82
N ALA A 89 -7.86 10.09 -15.64
CA ALA A 89 -9.31 10.06 -15.81
C ALA A 89 -9.78 8.69 -16.32
N LEU A 90 -9.12 8.14 -17.35
CA LEU A 90 -9.41 6.81 -17.89
C LEU A 90 -9.23 5.71 -16.84
N LEU A 91 -8.15 5.75 -16.07
CA LEU A 91 -7.91 4.78 -14.99
C LEU A 91 -8.97 4.84 -13.88
N SER A 92 -9.62 5.99 -13.70
CA SER A 92 -10.68 6.17 -12.69
C SER A 92 -12.10 5.83 -13.19
N LEU A 93 -12.27 5.55 -14.50
CA LEU A 93 -13.58 5.21 -15.07
C LEU A 93 -14.30 4.04 -14.39
N PRO A 94 -13.64 2.94 -14.00
CA PRO A 94 -14.35 1.85 -13.31
C PRO A 94 -15.00 2.30 -12.00
N ALA A 95 -14.31 3.14 -11.21
CA ALA A 95 -14.85 3.69 -9.98
C ALA A 95 -15.99 4.70 -10.25
N ALA A 96 -15.82 5.57 -11.25
CA ALA A 96 -16.86 6.51 -11.66
C ALA A 96 -18.12 5.79 -12.18
N GLY A 97 -17.96 4.70 -12.95
CA GLY A 97 -19.06 3.89 -13.47
C GLY A 97 -19.88 3.24 -12.36
N VAL A 98 -19.23 2.69 -11.34
CA VAL A 98 -19.93 2.15 -10.15
C VAL A 98 -20.71 3.25 -9.42
N LEU A 99 -20.11 4.43 -9.23
CA LEU A 99 -20.78 5.57 -8.58
C LEU A 99 -22.00 6.04 -9.37
N VAL A 100 -21.91 6.12 -10.70
CA VAL A 100 -23.05 6.46 -11.57
C VAL A 100 -24.14 5.38 -11.49
N GLY A 101 -23.76 4.10 -11.59
CA GLY A 101 -24.69 2.97 -11.48
C GLY A 101 -25.44 2.92 -10.14
N CYS A 102 -24.82 3.41 -9.06
CA CYS A 102 -25.45 3.55 -7.74
C CYS A 102 -26.17 4.91 -7.53
N GLY A 103 -26.39 5.70 -8.59
CA GLY A 103 -27.13 6.96 -8.52
C GLY A 103 -26.37 8.12 -7.87
N ARG A 104 -25.03 8.10 -7.89
CA ARG A 104 -24.15 9.14 -7.29
C ARG A 104 -23.33 9.91 -8.34
N PRO A 105 -23.97 10.61 -9.31
CA PRO A 105 -23.26 11.27 -10.40
C PRO A 105 -22.33 12.38 -9.92
N GLY A 106 -22.67 13.10 -8.84
CA GLY A 106 -21.82 14.14 -8.26
C GLY A 106 -20.48 13.62 -7.76
N ALA A 107 -20.48 12.47 -7.05
CA ALA A 107 -19.25 11.82 -6.61
C ALA A 107 -18.46 11.24 -7.80
N ALA A 108 -19.14 10.73 -8.82
CA ALA A 108 -18.48 10.23 -10.03
C ALA A 108 -17.75 11.34 -10.79
N LEU A 109 -18.40 12.49 -10.99
CA LEU A 109 -17.79 13.68 -11.61
C LEU A 109 -16.57 14.14 -10.81
N LEU A 110 -16.71 14.24 -9.48
CA LEU A 110 -15.63 14.66 -8.59
C LEU A 110 -14.44 13.68 -8.65
N THR A 111 -14.70 12.37 -8.81
CA THR A 111 -13.67 11.35 -9.00
C THR A 111 -12.85 11.61 -10.27
N LEU A 112 -13.51 11.89 -11.40
CA LEU A 112 -12.85 12.18 -12.67
C LEU A 112 -12.05 13.49 -12.61
N VAL A 113 -12.63 14.54 -12.03
CA VAL A 113 -11.99 15.86 -11.91
C VAL A 113 -10.75 15.78 -11.01
N LEU A 114 -10.86 15.15 -9.83
CA LEU A 114 -9.70 14.98 -8.95
C LEU A 114 -8.64 14.08 -9.59
N ALA A 115 -9.03 12.99 -10.25
CA ALA A 115 -8.11 12.11 -10.96
C ALA A 115 -7.30 12.86 -12.03
N ALA A 116 -7.98 13.67 -12.85
CA ALA A 116 -7.31 14.52 -13.83
C ALA A 116 -6.41 15.58 -13.16
N GLY A 117 -6.88 16.19 -12.07
CA GLY A 117 -6.15 17.20 -11.30
C GLY A 117 -4.82 16.70 -10.72
N VAL A 118 -4.70 15.39 -10.44
CA VAL A 118 -3.42 14.79 -10.01
C VAL A 118 -2.30 15.00 -11.03
N ALA A 119 -2.60 15.16 -12.32
CA ALA A 119 -1.57 15.41 -13.33
C ALA A 119 -0.87 16.78 -13.20
N LEU A 120 -1.48 17.72 -12.48
CA LEU A 120 -0.91 19.04 -12.19
C LEU A 120 0.05 19.02 -10.99
N ALA A 121 0.04 17.93 -10.23
CA ALA A 121 0.93 17.71 -9.11
C ALA A 121 2.41 17.85 -9.49
N PRO A 122 3.25 18.43 -8.64
CA PRO A 122 4.69 18.20 -8.76
C PRO A 122 5.00 16.73 -8.43
N PRO A 123 5.82 16.03 -9.23
CA PRO A 123 6.28 14.70 -8.89
C PRO A 123 7.10 14.74 -7.59
N ALA A 124 7.29 13.60 -6.93
CA ALA A 124 8.32 13.52 -5.91
C ALA A 124 9.68 13.62 -6.60
N THR A 125 10.25 14.82 -6.69
CA THR A 125 11.66 14.95 -7.04
C THR A 125 12.47 14.24 -5.96
N ALA A 126 13.29 13.27 -6.38
CA ALA A 126 14.38 12.79 -5.55
C ALA A 126 15.29 13.99 -5.33
N ARG A 127 15.02 14.79 -4.29
CA ARG A 127 15.97 15.82 -3.85
C ARG A 127 17.21 15.08 -3.39
N ALA A 128 18.16 14.90 -4.31
CA ALA A 128 19.56 14.72 -3.98
C ALA A 128 19.96 15.97 -3.20
N GLY A 129 19.97 15.88 -1.87
CA GLY A 129 20.04 17.09 -1.06
C GLY A 129 20.09 16.85 0.44
N ARG A 130 21.23 16.34 0.90
CA ARG A 130 22.07 16.92 1.98
C ARG A 130 21.40 17.46 3.26
N ARG A 131 20.23 16.98 3.68
CA ARG A 131 19.82 17.18 5.07
C ARG A 131 20.29 15.98 5.88
N HIS A 132 21.45 16.14 6.48
CA HIS A 132 21.97 15.28 7.54
C HIS A 132 21.07 15.44 8.77
N ARG A 133 19.82 14.97 8.67
CA ARG A 133 18.96 14.79 9.83
C ARG A 133 19.33 13.45 10.42
N GLN A 134 19.90 13.50 11.61
CA GLN A 134 20.07 12.32 12.46
C GLN A 134 18.69 11.66 12.59
N SER A 135 18.61 10.40 12.20
CA SER A 135 17.38 9.63 12.34
C SER A 135 17.30 9.10 13.76
N MET A 136 16.13 9.20 14.38
CA MET A 136 15.87 8.59 15.69
C MET A 136 15.75 7.06 15.60
N PHE A 137 15.69 6.50 14.38
CA PHE A 137 15.59 5.06 14.14
C PHE A 137 16.97 4.43 14.03
N ARG A 138 17.12 3.22 14.59
CA ARG A 138 18.36 2.45 14.42
C ARG A 138 18.62 2.20 12.93
N SER A 139 19.88 2.31 12.53
CA SER A 139 20.34 2.08 11.16
C SER A 139 19.87 0.74 10.59
N VAL A 140 19.76 -0.29 11.43
CA VAL A 140 19.29 -1.64 11.05
C VAL A 140 17.88 -1.64 10.44
N ALA A 141 17.02 -0.67 10.80
CA ALA A 141 15.67 -0.49 10.26
C ALA A 141 15.62 0.62 9.20
N PHE A 142 16.38 0.41 8.12
CA PHE A 142 16.55 1.35 7.02
C PHE A 142 15.23 1.85 6.42
N GLU A 143 14.21 0.99 6.39
CA GLU A 143 12.89 1.31 5.87
C GLU A 143 12.30 2.49 6.66
N TRP A 144 12.43 2.46 8.00
CA TRP A 144 11.98 3.52 8.90
C TRP A 144 12.85 4.77 8.85
N VAL A 145 14.16 4.61 8.64
CA VAL A 145 15.07 5.76 8.41
C VAL A 145 14.71 6.50 7.13
N GLY A 146 14.30 5.78 6.07
CA GLY A 146 13.80 6.37 4.83
C GLY A 146 12.43 7.04 5.02
N ALA A 147 11.54 6.42 5.79
CA ALA A 147 10.21 6.94 6.11
C ALA A 147 10.27 8.23 6.95
N SER A 148 11.14 8.30 7.95
CA SER A 148 11.29 9.47 8.82
C SER A 148 11.74 10.73 8.07
N ARG A 149 12.34 10.55 6.88
CA ARG A 149 12.76 11.63 5.98
C ARG A 149 11.63 12.10 5.05
N ARG A 150 10.52 11.36 4.93
CA ARG A 150 9.35 11.79 4.15
C ARG A 150 8.63 12.92 4.89
N ARG A 151 8.73 14.14 4.35
CA ARG A 151 7.97 15.30 4.86
C ARG A 151 6.48 14.96 4.83
N GLY A 152 5.82 15.03 5.99
CA GLY A 152 4.38 14.85 6.13
C GLY A 152 3.94 13.61 6.90
N ALA A 153 4.79 12.59 7.10
CA ALA A 153 4.39 11.39 7.84
C ALA A 153 3.99 11.72 9.30
N GLY A 154 4.74 12.60 9.97
CA GLY A 154 4.40 13.06 11.33
C GLY A 154 3.13 13.91 11.38
N LEU A 155 2.89 14.78 10.38
CA LEU A 155 1.65 15.56 10.29
C LEU A 155 0.45 14.68 10.02
N LEU A 156 0.60 13.69 9.14
CA LEU A 156 -0.43 12.69 8.88
C LEU A 156 -0.72 11.87 10.14
N TRP A 157 0.32 11.46 10.87
CA TRP A 157 0.15 10.75 12.14
C TRP A 157 -0.61 11.58 13.17
N LEU A 158 -0.25 12.87 13.34
CA LEU A 158 -0.99 13.80 14.21
C LEU A 158 -2.43 14.00 13.75
N GLY A 159 -2.66 14.11 12.44
CA GLY A 159 -4.00 14.19 11.86
C GLY A 159 -4.84 12.95 12.13
N LEU A 160 -4.27 11.75 11.99
CA LEU A 160 -4.93 10.48 12.32
C LEU A 160 -5.24 10.39 13.81
N LEU A 161 -4.32 10.83 14.68
CA LEU A 161 -4.53 10.86 16.12
C LEU A 161 -5.65 11.84 16.52
N GLY A 162 -5.65 13.04 15.93
CA GLY A 162 -6.70 14.03 16.14
C GLY A 162 -8.06 13.52 15.65
N ALA A 163 -8.11 12.89 14.48
CA ALA A 163 -9.33 12.29 13.94
C ALA A 163 -9.83 11.13 14.82
N ALA A 164 -8.94 10.26 15.29
CA ALA A 164 -9.27 9.18 16.22
C ALA A 164 -9.83 9.74 17.53
N ALA A 165 -9.20 10.76 18.11
CA ALA A 165 -9.66 11.39 19.34
C ALA A 165 -11.04 12.07 19.16
N ALA A 166 -11.26 12.78 18.06
CA ALA A 166 -12.54 13.42 17.76
C ALA A 166 -13.67 12.42 17.54
N THR A 167 -13.36 11.23 17.02
CA THR A 167 -14.33 10.17 16.72
C THR A 167 -14.38 9.07 17.77
N ARG A 168 -13.74 9.27 18.94
CA ARG A 168 -13.60 8.27 20.02
C ARG A 168 -14.92 7.69 20.54
N HIS A 169 -16.01 8.44 20.37
CA HIS A 169 -17.37 8.00 20.72
C HIS A 169 -17.86 6.83 19.85
N THR A 170 -17.19 6.56 18.74
CA THR A 170 -17.44 5.42 17.84
C THR A 170 -16.23 4.51 17.79
N ALA A 171 -16.43 3.20 17.63
CA ALA A 171 -15.33 2.23 17.47
C ALA A 171 -14.65 2.37 16.10
N THR A 172 -15.40 2.82 15.09
CA THR A 172 -14.98 2.82 13.69
C THR A 172 -13.90 3.85 13.41
N GLY A 173 -14.02 5.06 13.95
CA GLY A 173 -13.07 6.15 13.69
C GLY A 173 -11.64 5.84 14.14
N PRO A 174 -11.40 5.50 15.43
CA PRO A 174 -10.08 5.12 15.90
C PRO A 174 -9.54 3.85 15.24
N ALA A 175 -10.40 2.87 14.92
CA ALA A 175 -10.00 1.67 14.19
C ALA A 175 -9.50 2.01 12.76
N LEU A 176 -10.21 2.89 12.05
CA LEU A 176 -9.79 3.39 10.74
C LEU A 176 -8.48 4.18 10.81
N ALA A 177 -8.22 4.90 11.91
CA ALA A 177 -6.96 5.61 12.10
C ALA A 177 -5.77 4.64 12.26
N VAL A 178 -5.94 3.55 13.03
CA VAL A 178 -4.95 2.47 13.17
C VAL A 178 -4.69 1.81 11.81
N VAL A 179 -5.75 1.46 11.08
CA VAL A 179 -5.65 0.87 9.74
C VAL A 179 -4.98 1.83 8.75
N GLY A 180 -5.36 3.11 8.76
CA GLY A 180 -4.76 4.14 7.92
C GLY A 180 -3.27 4.31 8.19
N TRP A 181 -2.86 4.28 9.46
CA TRP A 181 -1.46 4.30 9.82
C TRP A 181 -0.70 3.05 9.36
N LEU A 182 -1.31 1.86 9.49
CA LEU A 182 -0.74 0.63 8.92
C LEU A 182 -0.48 0.79 7.42
N LEU A 183 -1.46 1.27 6.63
CA LEU A 183 -1.31 1.44 5.17
C LEU A 183 -0.16 2.37 4.80
N VAL A 184 0.02 3.47 5.55
CA VAL A 184 1.17 4.39 5.39
C VAL A 184 2.49 3.66 5.63
N LEU A 185 2.54 2.80 6.64
CA LEU A 185 3.72 2.00 6.95
C LEU A 185 3.96 0.88 5.93
N LEU A 186 2.93 0.32 5.30
CA LEU A 186 3.14 -0.69 4.26
C LEU A 186 3.87 -0.10 3.04
N GLU A 187 3.60 1.16 2.68
CA GLU A 187 4.34 1.84 1.60
C GLU A 187 5.85 1.94 1.88
N VAL A 188 6.24 1.99 3.16
CA VAL A 188 7.64 2.08 3.58
C VAL A 188 8.44 0.82 3.19
N TYR A 189 7.76 -0.33 3.11
CA TYR A 189 8.37 -1.62 2.72
C TYR A 189 8.30 -1.89 1.21
N GLY A 190 7.76 -0.97 0.40
CA GLY A 190 7.61 -1.14 -1.04
C GLY A 190 8.88 -1.02 -1.91
N PRO A 191 9.91 -0.22 -1.55
CA PRO A 191 11.16 -0.15 -2.32
C PRO A 191 12.01 -1.41 -2.20
N VAL A 192 12.58 -1.86 -3.33
CA VAL A 192 13.55 -2.97 -3.35
C VAL A 192 14.89 -2.47 -2.82
N GLU A 193 15.51 -3.25 -1.94
CA GLU A 193 16.81 -2.93 -1.35
C GLU A 193 17.97 -3.28 -2.32
N PRO A 194 19.11 -2.57 -2.27
CA PRO A 194 20.31 -2.96 -2.98
C PRO A 194 20.81 -4.34 -2.54
N TRP A 195 21.35 -5.12 -3.47
CA TRP A 195 21.82 -6.49 -3.20
C TRP A 195 22.86 -6.56 -2.07
N ALA A 196 23.74 -5.54 -1.96
CA ALA A 196 24.78 -5.46 -0.93
C ALA A 196 24.20 -5.48 0.50
N TRP A 197 22.92 -5.16 0.69
CA TRP A 197 22.27 -5.18 2.00
C TRP A 197 21.73 -6.56 2.40
N LEU A 198 21.75 -7.53 1.48
CA LEU A 198 21.44 -8.93 1.75
C LEU A 198 22.66 -9.73 2.23
N LEU A 199 23.86 -9.14 2.25
CA LEU A 199 25.08 -9.80 2.75
C LEU A 199 24.92 -10.39 4.16
N PRO A 200 24.26 -9.72 5.14
CA PRO A 200 24.01 -10.32 6.45
C PRO A 200 23.00 -11.48 6.41
N ALA A 201 22.13 -11.55 5.41
CA ALA A 201 21.21 -12.68 5.23
C ALA A 201 21.95 -13.95 4.78
N LEU A 202 23.14 -13.82 4.19
CA LEU A 202 23.95 -14.94 3.72
C LEU A 202 24.48 -15.81 4.87
N THR A 203 24.66 -15.27 6.07
CA THR A 203 25.17 -16.03 7.23
C THR A 203 24.05 -16.76 7.98
N SER A 204 22.85 -16.18 8.05
CA SER A 204 21.71 -16.78 8.77
C SER A 204 20.36 -16.21 8.32
N PRO A 205 19.75 -16.72 7.23
CA PRO A 205 18.58 -16.12 6.61
C PRO A 205 17.38 -16.06 7.57
N GLY A 206 17.17 -17.10 8.38
CA GLY A 206 16.06 -17.15 9.35
C GLY A 206 16.22 -16.19 10.53
N ARG A 207 17.43 -15.97 11.06
CA ARG A 207 17.65 -14.98 12.14
C ARG A 207 17.51 -13.57 11.60
N TRP A 208 18.07 -13.32 10.42
CA TRP A 208 17.97 -12.03 9.74
C TRP A 208 16.52 -11.65 9.46
N LEU A 209 15.72 -12.57 8.89
CA LEU A 209 14.31 -12.34 8.60
C LEU A 209 13.48 -12.08 9.87
N ARG A 210 13.72 -12.85 10.94
CA ARG A 210 13.09 -12.60 12.25
C ARG A 210 13.47 -11.23 12.81
N GLY A 211 14.72 -10.82 12.65
CA GLY A 211 15.16 -9.47 13.03
C GLY A 211 14.40 -8.39 12.26
N ARG A 212 14.22 -8.55 10.94
CA ARG A 212 13.46 -7.61 10.10
C ARG A 212 12.01 -7.49 10.54
N VAL A 213 11.34 -8.62 10.73
CA VAL A 213 9.95 -8.65 11.20
C VAL A 213 9.85 -8.05 12.61
N GLY A 214 10.77 -8.41 13.52
CA GLY A 214 10.81 -7.91 14.89
C GLY A 214 10.96 -6.39 14.98
N TRP A 215 11.88 -5.80 14.22
CA TRP A 215 12.02 -4.34 14.16
C TRP A 215 10.78 -3.68 13.55
N GLY A 216 10.19 -4.28 12.52
CA GLY A 216 8.96 -3.77 11.92
C GLY A 216 7.79 -3.74 12.89
N LEU A 217 7.59 -4.82 13.65
CA LEU A 217 6.57 -4.92 14.69
C LEU A 217 6.83 -3.98 15.87
N LEU A 218 8.09 -3.85 16.30
CA LEU A 218 8.46 -2.95 17.38
C LEU A 218 8.12 -1.49 17.05
N TYR A 219 8.58 -0.99 15.90
CA TYR A 219 8.31 0.40 15.50
C TYR A 219 6.83 0.62 15.15
N PHE A 220 6.15 -0.37 14.58
CA PHE A 220 4.70 -0.33 14.43
C PHE A 220 4.02 -0.17 15.80
N GLY A 221 4.35 -1.03 16.77
CA GLY A 221 3.82 -0.98 18.13
C GLY A 221 4.03 0.37 18.80
N LEU A 222 5.26 0.90 18.73
CA LEU A 222 5.59 2.20 19.32
C LEU A 222 4.82 3.36 18.67
N THR A 223 4.68 3.34 17.34
CA THR A 223 4.00 4.43 16.62
C THR A 223 2.48 4.33 16.66
N VAL A 224 1.92 3.12 16.79
CA VAL A 224 0.47 2.90 16.86
C VAL A 224 -0.05 3.00 18.30
N ALA A 225 0.80 2.88 19.32
CA ALA A 225 0.37 2.86 20.73
C ALA A 225 -0.56 4.01 21.12
N PRO A 226 -0.32 5.29 20.73
CA PRO A 226 -1.25 6.37 21.06
C PRO A 226 -2.62 6.22 20.38
N LEU A 227 -2.66 5.73 19.14
CA LEU A 227 -3.92 5.44 18.43
C LEU A 227 -4.66 4.27 19.06
N ALA A 228 -3.93 3.22 19.46
CA ALA A 228 -4.48 2.06 20.14
C ALA A 228 -5.04 2.42 21.52
N ALA A 229 -4.40 3.33 22.26
CA ALA A 229 -4.91 3.81 23.54
C ALA A 229 -6.27 4.51 23.37
N VAL A 230 -6.43 5.35 22.34
CA VAL A 230 -7.71 5.99 22.02
C VAL A 230 -8.78 4.97 21.67
N LEU A 231 -8.45 3.92 20.89
CA LEU A 231 -9.39 2.85 20.55
C LEU A 231 -9.78 2.02 21.78
N ALA A 232 -8.83 1.70 22.66
CA ALA A 232 -9.06 0.90 23.86
C ALA A 232 -9.94 1.61 24.89
N GLN A 233 -9.85 2.94 24.96
CA GLN A 233 -10.72 3.78 25.79
C GLN A 233 -12.10 4.01 25.16
N GLY A 234 -12.28 3.66 23.88
CA GLY A 234 -13.54 3.77 23.17
C GLY A 234 -14.43 2.53 23.30
N PRO A 235 -15.56 2.50 22.57
CA PRO A 235 -16.54 1.42 22.66
C PRO A 235 -16.03 0.06 22.12
N ALA A 236 -14.88 0.02 21.44
CA ALA A 236 -14.24 -1.23 21.03
C ALA A 236 -13.59 -1.99 22.21
N GLY A 237 -13.26 -1.27 23.29
CA GLY A 237 -12.57 -1.80 24.45
C GLY A 237 -11.18 -2.36 24.16
N ALA A 238 -10.56 -2.92 25.21
CA ALA A 238 -9.23 -3.52 25.11
C ALA A 238 -9.22 -4.77 24.19
N GLY A 239 -10.28 -5.58 24.24
CA GLY A 239 -10.39 -6.80 23.42
C GLY A 239 -10.43 -6.51 21.92
N GLY A 240 -11.28 -5.58 21.48
CA GLY A 240 -11.35 -5.16 20.08
C GLY A 240 -10.05 -4.52 19.60
N THR A 241 -9.40 -3.74 20.48
CA THR A 241 -8.08 -3.15 20.20
C THR A 241 -7.01 -4.22 20.01
N ALA A 242 -6.94 -5.21 20.91
CA ALA A 242 -5.97 -6.30 20.82
C ALA A 242 -6.17 -7.12 19.55
N ALA A 243 -7.42 -7.44 19.19
CA ALA A 243 -7.74 -8.15 17.96
C ALA A 243 -7.30 -7.37 16.70
N LEU A 244 -7.58 -6.06 16.66
CA LEU A 244 -7.16 -5.21 15.54
C LEU A 244 -5.63 -5.12 15.43
N LEU A 245 -4.93 -4.94 16.54
CA LEU A 245 -3.47 -4.87 16.56
C LEU A 245 -2.83 -6.20 16.13
N LEU A 246 -3.39 -7.33 16.57
CA LEU A 246 -2.95 -8.65 16.13
C LEU A 246 -3.14 -8.80 14.61
N TRP A 247 -4.29 -8.41 14.09
CA TRP A 247 -4.55 -8.41 12.65
C TRP A 247 -3.55 -7.51 11.90
N CYS A 248 -3.28 -6.29 12.37
CA CYS A 248 -2.29 -5.40 11.78
C CYS A 248 -0.88 -6.00 11.80
N ALA A 249 -0.49 -6.66 12.90
CA ALA A 249 0.80 -7.33 13.03
C ALA A 249 0.96 -8.47 12.02
N VAL A 250 -0.10 -9.25 11.80
CA VAL A 250 -0.14 -10.32 10.79
C VAL A 250 0.03 -9.75 9.38
N VAL A 251 -0.75 -8.73 9.02
CA VAL A 251 -0.67 -8.08 7.70
C VAL A 251 0.73 -7.48 7.47
N LEU A 252 1.27 -6.77 8.46
CA LEU A 252 2.61 -6.20 8.38
C LEU A 252 3.67 -7.28 8.17
N THR A 253 3.57 -8.39 8.91
CA THR A 253 4.48 -9.52 8.78
C THR A 253 4.41 -10.12 7.37
N MET A 254 3.20 -10.33 6.84
CA MET A 254 3.02 -10.83 5.46
C MET A 254 3.65 -9.90 4.42
N VAL A 255 3.54 -8.58 4.59
CA VAL A 255 4.12 -7.61 3.66
C VAL A 255 5.66 -7.65 3.68
N VAL A 256 6.26 -7.78 4.86
CA VAL A 256 7.71 -7.98 5.02
C VAL A 256 8.16 -9.30 4.38
N LEU A 257 7.44 -10.40 4.63
CA LEU A 257 7.74 -11.71 4.04
C LEU A 257 7.59 -11.69 2.51
N ALA A 258 6.55 -11.06 1.98
CA ALA A 258 6.30 -10.93 0.55
C ALA A 258 7.43 -10.19 -0.17
N LYS A 259 7.99 -9.14 0.46
CA LYS A 259 9.16 -8.41 -0.07
C LYS A 259 10.32 -9.36 -0.38
N TYR A 260 10.65 -10.25 0.55
CA TYR A 260 11.81 -11.16 0.42
C TYR A 260 11.48 -12.45 -0.33
N ALA A 261 10.22 -12.90 -0.34
CA ALA A 261 9.77 -14.05 -1.11
C ALA A 261 9.88 -13.86 -2.63
N PHE A 262 9.80 -12.61 -3.10
CA PHE A 262 9.83 -12.26 -4.53
C PHE A 262 11.02 -11.39 -4.93
N TYR A 263 12.01 -11.21 -4.05
CA TYR A 263 13.24 -10.49 -4.36
C TYR A 263 13.98 -11.14 -5.55
N PRO A 264 14.51 -10.34 -6.52
CA PRO A 264 14.57 -8.88 -6.58
C PRO A 264 13.41 -8.22 -7.36
N HIS A 265 12.36 -8.96 -7.73
CA HIS A 265 11.31 -8.48 -8.63
C HIS A 265 10.31 -7.56 -7.92
N ALA A 266 10.52 -6.24 -8.03
CA ALA A 266 9.71 -5.20 -7.39
C ALA A 266 8.20 -5.30 -7.70
N THR A 267 7.84 -5.65 -8.93
CA THR A 267 6.46 -5.72 -9.41
C THR A 267 5.70 -6.87 -8.74
N LEU A 268 6.32 -8.06 -8.69
CA LEU A 268 5.77 -9.23 -8.03
C LEU A 268 5.65 -9.03 -6.52
N ALA A 269 6.64 -8.40 -5.89
CA ALA A 269 6.60 -8.05 -4.48
C ALA A 269 5.40 -7.12 -4.17
N ARG A 270 5.20 -6.05 -4.95
CA ARG A 270 4.08 -5.12 -4.73
C ARG A 270 2.71 -5.74 -4.94
N LEU A 271 2.55 -6.57 -5.98
CA LEU A 271 1.28 -7.24 -6.24
C LEU A 271 0.93 -8.27 -5.18
N THR A 272 1.92 -8.99 -4.65
CA THR A 272 1.69 -9.93 -3.56
C THR A 272 1.47 -9.23 -2.21
N GLN A 273 2.11 -8.09 -1.96
CA GLN A 273 1.79 -7.22 -0.82
C GLN A 273 0.36 -6.70 -0.90
N ALA A 274 -0.07 -6.20 -2.07
CA ALA A 274 -1.46 -5.78 -2.29
C ALA A 274 -2.44 -6.93 -2.10
N GLY A 275 -2.13 -8.11 -2.62
CA GLY A 275 -2.92 -9.33 -2.40
C GLY A 275 -3.02 -9.71 -0.92
N ALA A 276 -1.91 -9.67 -0.17
CA ALA A 276 -1.90 -9.95 1.27
C ALA A 276 -2.78 -8.96 2.06
N VAL A 277 -2.71 -7.68 1.70
CA VAL A 277 -3.57 -6.64 2.30
C VAL A 277 -5.04 -6.89 1.99
N VAL A 278 -5.38 -7.20 0.74
CA VAL A 278 -6.76 -7.51 0.33
C VAL A 278 -7.30 -8.75 1.04
N VAL A 279 -6.53 -9.84 1.08
CA VAL A 279 -6.92 -11.06 1.82
C VAL A 279 -7.10 -10.74 3.31
N GLY A 280 -6.19 -9.94 3.89
CA GLY A 280 -6.30 -9.44 5.25
C GLY A 280 -7.60 -8.69 5.51
N PHE A 281 -7.98 -7.75 4.64
CA PHE A 281 -9.22 -7.00 4.79
C PHE A 281 -10.47 -7.84 4.52
N SER A 282 -10.37 -8.87 3.68
CA SER A 282 -11.50 -9.73 3.32
C SER A 282 -12.00 -10.58 4.50
N ILE A 283 -11.16 -10.83 5.51
CA ILE A 283 -11.54 -11.51 6.76
C ILE A 283 -12.60 -10.72 7.53
N LEU A 284 -12.59 -9.39 7.45
CA LEU A 284 -13.62 -8.55 8.09
C LEU A 284 -15.01 -8.76 7.49
N GLY A 285 -15.10 -9.37 6.29
CA GLY A 285 -16.35 -9.70 5.60
C GLY A 285 -16.99 -11.04 6.00
N SER A 286 -16.65 -11.57 7.19
CA SER A 286 -17.30 -12.69 7.88
C SER A 286 -17.35 -14.05 7.16
N ASN A 287 -16.51 -14.29 6.14
CA ASN A 287 -16.36 -15.61 5.54
C ASN A 287 -15.12 -16.34 6.11
N PRO A 288 -15.29 -17.49 6.79
CA PRO A 288 -14.18 -18.22 7.41
C PRO A 288 -13.12 -18.71 6.39
N ALA A 289 -13.49 -18.86 5.12
CA ALA A 289 -12.55 -19.23 4.06
C ALA A 289 -11.40 -18.21 3.91
N PHE A 290 -11.64 -16.92 4.19
CA PHE A 290 -10.58 -15.91 4.13
C PHE A 290 -9.55 -16.07 5.25
N GLY A 291 -9.95 -16.61 6.41
CA GLY A 291 -9.03 -16.94 7.50
C GLY A 291 -8.08 -18.08 7.10
N ALA A 292 -8.62 -19.14 6.49
CA ALA A 292 -7.83 -20.25 5.96
C ALA A 292 -6.88 -19.80 4.84
N LEU A 293 -7.38 -18.97 3.91
CA LEU A 293 -6.56 -18.38 2.85
C LEU A 293 -5.43 -17.51 3.42
N LEU A 294 -5.72 -16.69 4.44
CA LEU A 294 -4.68 -15.88 5.07
C LEU A 294 -3.62 -16.73 5.75
N ALA A 295 -4.01 -17.79 6.46
CA ALA A 295 -3.06 -18.72 7.07
C ALA A 295 -2.19 -19.42 6.01
N ALA A 296 -2.80 -19.90 4.92
CA ALA A 296 -2.08 -20.51 3.81
C ALA A 296 -1.11 -19.53 3.14
N CYS A 297 -1.54 -18.28 2.92
CA CYS A 297 -0.67 -17.22 2.39
C CYS A 297 0.49 -16.91 3.35
N PHE A 298 0.21 -16.81 4.65
CA PHE A 298 1.22 -16.53 5.66
C PHE A 298 2.31 -17.62 5.69
N LEU A 299 1.90 -18.90 5.79
CA LEU A 299 2.82 -20.04 5.78
C LEU A 299 3.59 -20.15 4.46
N GLY A 300 2.91 -19.98 3.33
CA GLY A 300 3.52 -20.02 2.00
C GLY A 300 4.57 -18.91 1.81
N LEU A 301 4.28 -17.69 2.27
CA LEU A 301 5.24 -16.58 2.25
C LEU A 301 6.42 -16.83 3.19
N GLY A 302 6.19 -17.40 4.37
CA GLY A 302 7.26 -17.79 5.29
C GLY A 302 8.22 -18.81 4.68
N LEU A 303 7.69 -19.90 4.13
CA LEU A 303 8.49 -20.94 3.47
C LEU A 303 9.24 -20.39 2.25
N LYS A 304 8.55 -19.63 1.40
CA LYS A 304 9.13 -19.10 0.17
C LYS A 304 10.21 -18.05 0.44
N SER A 305 10.00 -17.14 1.38
CA SER A 305 11.00 -16.14 1.76
C SER A 305 12.27 -16.80 2.31
N HIS A 306 12.11 -17.83 3.16
CA HIS A 306 13.26 -18.59 3.67
C HIS A 306 14.03 -19.29 2.55
N ARG A 307 13.34 -20.05 1.68
CA ARG A 307 13.97 -20.73 0.54
C ARG A 307 14.68 -19.76 -0.41
N ARG A 308 14.06 -18.60 -0.67
CA ARG A 308 14.62 -17.59 -1.58
C ARG A 308 15.88 -16.95 -1.01
N LEU A 309 15.90 -16.65 0.29
CA LEU A 309 17.09 -16.12 0.96
C LEU A 309 18.21 -17.17 1.06
N ALA A 310 17.86 -18.44 1.30
CA ALA A 310 18.83 -19.55 1.29
C ALA A 310 19.49 -19.75 -0.08
N TYR A 311 18.74 -19.56 -1.19
CA TYR A 311 19.33 -19.64 -2.53
C TYR A 311 20.48 -18.64 -2.73
N TYR A 312 20.37 -17.43 -2.17
CA TYR A 312 21.43 -16.44 -2.27
C TYR A 312 22.68 -16.79 -1.45
N GLN A 313 22.61 -17.74 -0.51
CA GLN A 313 23.80 -18.24 0.21
C GLN A 313 24.75 -19.03 -0.70
N HIS A 314 24.22 -19.58 -1.81
CA HIS A 314 24.95 -20.46 -2.71
C HIS A 314 25.23 -19.85 -4.09
N ALA A 315 24.90 -18.56 -4.28
CA ALA A 315 25.11 -17.82 -5.52
C ALA A 315 26.26 -16.82 -5.35
#